data_AF-A0A1H9SNL3-F1
#
_entry.id   AF-A0A1H9SNL3-F1
#
_cell.length_a   1.000
_cell.length_b   1.000
_cell.length_c   1.000
_cell.angle_alpha   90.00
_cell.angle_beta   90.00
_cell.angle_gamma   90.00
#
_symmetry.space_group_name_H-M   'P 1'
#
loop_
_entity.id
_entity.type
_entity.pdbx_description
1 polymer ?
#
loop_
_entity_poly.entity_id
_entity_poly.type
_entity_poly.pdbx_seq_one_letter_code
_entity_poly.pdbx_strand_id
1 'polypeptide(L)' 'MEFTTAAQNLVLVGGTGTGKTHLAIAIGTSGIQRHNKKVRFFSAVDLVNRLEQEKSAGKQGRLAL' A
#
# COMPACT_ATOMS: atom_id res chain seq x y z
N MET A 1 12.27 -0.35 -9.92
CA MET A 1 10.80 -0.18 -9.83
C MET A 1 10.02 -1.00 -10.86
N GLU A 2 10.66 -1.92 -11.57
CA GLU A 2 10.03 -2.73 -12.63
C GLU A 2 8.81 -3.53 -12.16
N PHE A 3 8.86 -4.07 -10.93
CA PHE A 3 7.73 -4.78 -10.32
C PHE A 3 6.44 -3.93 -10.26
N THR A 4 6.55 -2.61 -10.09
CA THR A 4 5.39 -1.70 -10.09
C THR A 4 4.84 -1.47 -11.49
N THR A 5 5.66 -1.59 -12.53
CA THR A 5 5.23 -1.51 -13.94
C THR A 5 4.55 -2.81 -14.37
N ALA A 6 5.08 -3.95 -13.92
CA ALA A 6 4.52 -5.28 -14.16
C ALA A 6 3.34 -5.63 -13.22
N ALA A 7 2.89 -4.70 -12.36
CA ALA A 7 1.84 -4.90 -11.36
C ALA A 7 2.04 -6.15 -10.47
N GLN A 8 3.29 -6.43 -10.11
CA GLN A 8 3.65 -7.57 -9.27
C GLN A 8 3.49 -7.24 -7.77
N ASN A 9 3.00 -8.23 -7.01
CA ASN A 9 2.89 -8.13 -5.56
C ASN A 9 4.23 -8.42 -4.89
N LEU A 10 4.58 -7.61 -3.87
CA LEU A 10 5.73 -7.85 -3.00
C LEU A 10 5.23 -8.20 -1.60
N VAL A 11 5.67 -9.34 -1.07
CA VAL A 11 5.33 -9.80 0.29
C VAL A 11 6.62 -9.90 1.11
N LEU A 12 6.70 -9.15 2.21
CA LEU A 12 7.83 -9.17 3.14
C LEU A 12 7.47 -10.06 4.35
N VAL A 13 8.21 -11.14 4.57
CA VAL A 13 7.97 -12.11 5.64
C VAL A 13 9.16 -12.14 6.61
N GLY A 14 8.89 -12.22 7.91
CA GLY A 14 9.92 -12.28 8.95
C GLY A 14 9.38 -11.92 10.33
N GLY A 15 10.16 -12.19 11.38
CA GLY A 15 9.79 -11.94 12.78
C GLY A 15 9.49 -10.47 13.10
N THR A 16 8.89 -10.20 14.25
CA THR A 16 8.63 -8.82 14.70
C THR A 16 9.93 -8.02 14.83
N GLY A 17 9.91 -6.74 14.44
CA GLY A 17 11.09 -5.87 14.54
C GLY A 17 12.14 -6.02 13.42
N THR A 18 11.99 -6.96 12.48
CA THR A 18 12.99 -7.19 11.40
C THR A 18 12.98 -6.16 10.26
N GLY A 19 12.32 -5.01 10.44
CA GLY A 19 12.36 -3.93 9.45
C GLY A 19 11.41 -4.05 8.25
N LYS A 20 10.45 -4.99 8.23
CA LYS A 20 9.48 -5.13 7.11
C LYS A 20 8.77 -3.81 6.76
N THR A 21 8.22 -3.13 7.77
CA THR A 21 7.55 -1.83 7.59
C THR A 21 8.53 -0.74 7.16
N HIS A 22 9.74 -0.74 7.73
CA HIS A 22 10.79 0.21 7.35
C HIS A 22 11.16 0.06 5.86
N LEU A 23 11.33 -1.17 5.38
CA LEU A 23 11.63 -1.45 3.98
C LEU A 23 10.46 -1.06 3.06
N ALA A 24 9.21 -1.36 3.44
CA ALA A 24 8.03 -0.94 2.68
C ALA A 24 7.95 0.59 2.53
N ILE A 25 8.23 1.33 3.62
CA ILE A 25 8.30 2.79 3.60
C ILE A 25 9.44 3.27 2.69
N ALA A 26 10.63 2.69 2.79
CA ALA A 26 11.77 3.06 1.93
C ALA A 26 11.47 2.85 0.43
N ILE A 27 10.85 1.73 0.07
CA ILE A 27 10.41 1.43 -1.30
C ILE A 27 9.39 2.46 -1.77
N GLY A 28 8.35 2.73 -0.97
CA GLY A 28 7.31 3.70 -1.31
C GLY A 28 7.86 5.13 -1.47
N THR A 29 8.68 5.58 -0.52
CA THR A 29 9.35 6.89 -0.57
C THR A 29 10.24 7.02 -1.80
N SER A 30 11.03 6.00 -2.14
CA SER A 30 11.83 6.00 -3.37
C SER A 30 10.93 6.06 -4.62
N GLY A 31 9.78 5.40 -4.60
CA GLY A 31 8.78 5.45 -5.67
C GLY A 31 8.24 6.85 -5.92
N ILE A 32 7.94 7.58 -4.83
CA ILE A 32 7.50 8.98 -4.90
C ILE A 32 8.63 9.85 -5.43
N GLN A 33 9.80 9.82 -4.78
CA GLN A 33 10.89 10.78 -5.02
C GLN A 33 11.59 10.60 -6.37
N ARG A 34 11.76 9.34 -6.82
CA ARG A 34 12.62 9.03 -7.97
C ARG A 34 11.87 8.51 -9.19
N HIS A 35 10.61 8.10 -9.01
CA HIS A 35 9.85 7.41 -10.07
C HIS A 35 8.44 7.99 -10.31
N ASN A 36 8.12 9.14 -9.69
CA ASN A 36 6.82 9.83 -9.82
C ASN A 36 5.61 8.91 -9.59
N LYS A 37 5.74 7.93 -8.68
CA LYS A 37 4.64 7.02 -8.33
C LYS A 37 3.81 7.62 -7.19
N LYS A 38 2.48 7.46 -7.29
CA LYS A 38 1.57 7.71 -6.16
C LYS A 38 1.55 6.48 -5.26
N VAL A 39 1.77 6.69 -3.97
CA VAL A 39 1.83 5.60 -2.96
C VAL A 39 0.86 5.94 -1.84
N ARG A 40 0.12 4.92 -1.37
CA ARG A 40 -0.75 4.99 -0.20
C ARG A 40 -0.31 3.89 0.78
N PHE A 41 -0.22 4.23 2.06
CA PHE A 41 0.10 3.28 3.11
C PHE A 41 -1.14 3.03 3.96
N PHE A 42 -1.40 1.77 4.26
CA PHE A 42 -2.51 1.35 5.12
C PHE A 42 -2.02 0.29 6.11
N SER A 43 -2.53 0.33 7.34
CA SER A 43 -2.63 -0.89 8.13
C SER A 43 -3.78 -1.75 7.59
N ALA A 44 -3.75 -3.05 7.84
CA ALA A 44 -4.85 -3.94 7.44
C ALA A 44 -6.18 -3.49 8.06
N VAL A 45 -6.14 -3.06 9.33
CA VAL A 45 -7.31 -2.57 10.07
C VAL A 45 -7.87 -1.30 9.42
N ASP A 46 -7.02 -0.32 9.13
CA ASP A 46 -7.45 0.94 8.50
C ASP A 46 -8.04 0.72 7.11
N LEU A 47 -7.46 -0.22 6.35
CA LEU A 47 -7.93 -0.55 5.02
C LEU A 47 -9.33 -1.17 5.06
N VAL A 48 -9.54 -2.17 5.93
CA VAL A 48 -10.84 -2.82 6.10
C VAL A 48 -11.89 -1.81 6.53
N ASN A 49 -11.61 -0.99 7.55
CA ASN A 49 -12.56 0.01 8.04
C ASN A 49 -12.98 0.99 6.94
N ARG A 50 -12.05 1.45 6.09
CA ARG A 50 -12.37 2.34 4.97
C ARG A 50 -13.22 1.66 3.91
N LEU A 51 -12.89 0.42 3.55
CA LEU A 51 -13.65 -0.35 2.55
C LEU A 51 -15.07 -0.65 3.03
N GLU A 52 -15.24 -0.96 4.32
CA GLU A 52 -16.56 -1.14 4.94
C GLU A 52 -17.37 0.16 4.92
N GLN A 53 -16.75 1.30 5.23
CA GLN A 53 -17.42 2.60 5.16
C GLN A 53 -17.86 2.95 3.73
N GLU A 54 -17.02 2.69 2.72
CA GLU A 54 -17.39 2.90 1.31
C GLU A 54 -18.56 2.02 0.89
N LYS A 55 -18.57 0.75 1.31
CA LYS A 55 -19.66 -0.19 1.07
C LYS A 55 -20.96 0.30 1.70
N SER A 56 -20.94 0.70 2.97
CA SER A 56 -22.12 1.21 3.69
C SER A 56 -22.67 2.51 3.08
N ALA A 57 -21.80 3.34 2.51
CA ALA A 57 -22.19 4.59 1.85
C ALA A 57 -22.62 4.42 0.38
N GLY A 58 -22.61 3.19 -0.16
CA GLY A 58 -22.90 2.92 -1.57
C GLY A 58 -21.87 3.49 -2.56
N LYS A 59 -20.63 3.75 -2.10
CA LYS A 59 -19.55 4.41 -2.87
C LYS A 59 -18.34 3.50 -3.03
N GLN A 60 -18.58 2.22 -3.29
CA GLN A 60 -17.52 1.21 -3.43
C GLN A 60 -16.53 1.57 -4.54
N GLY A 61 -15.26 1.28 -4.32
CA GLY A 61 -14.20 1.45 -5.33
C GLY A 61 -13.58 2.84 -5.35
N ARG A 62 -14.03 3.78 -4.50
CA ARG A 62 -13.46 5.12 -4.43
C ARG A 62 -12.00 5.10 -3.95
N LEU A 63 -11.60 4.13 -3.14
CA LEU A 63 -10.20 3.94 -2.73
C LEU A 63 -9.28 3.52 -3.89
N ALA A 64 -9.84 2.93 -4.95
CA ALA A 64 -9.09 2.49 -6.14
C ALA A 64 -8.95 3.59 -7.20
N LEU A 65 -9.73 4.68 -7.09
CA LEU A 65 -9.65 5.88 -7.92
C LEU A 65 -8.54 6.85 -7.44
#